data_AF-A0A0P0VJR9-F1
#
_entry.id   AF-A0A0P0VJR9-F1
#
_cell.length_a   1.000
_cell.length_b   1.000
_cell.length_c   1.000
_cell.angle_alpha   90.00
_cell.angle_beta   90.00
_cell.angle_gamma   90.00
#
_symmetry.space_group_name_H-M   'P 1'
#
loop_
_entity.id
_entity.type
_entity.pdbx_description
1 polymer ?
#
loop_
_entity_poly.entity_id
_entity_poly.type
_entity_poly.pdbx_seq_one_letter_code
_entity_poly.pdbx_strand_id
1 'polypeptide(L)'
;MLSNNFVFTLYCLLQIFCEFNWEMDDYEDFADEKVKEEGLPEDEREKMKEFLKEKVRERKRELKQAKEARKKAIDDMDPKIKEAFENIQFYKFYPVKTLDTPDVSNVKARYINRYYRNAHHLM
;
A
#
# COMPACT_ATOMS: atom_id res chain seq x y z
N MET A 1 -3.34 -2.17 8.03
CA MET A 1 -2.83 -0.98 7.31
C MET A 1 -3.74 -0.77 6.13
N LEU A 2 -4.31 0.42 5.96
CA LEU A 2 -5.06 0.72 4.74
C LEU A 2 -4.06 0.66 3.59
N SER A 3 -4.24 -0.28 2.67
CA SER A 3 -3.36 -0.45 1.52
C SER A 3 -3.48 0.76 0.59
N ASN A 4 -2.35 1.23 0.04
CA ASN A 4 -2.33 2.24 -1.03
C ASN A 4 -2.83 1.67 -2.36
N ASN A 5 -2.93 0.34 -2.47
CA ASN A 5 -3.64 -0.32 -3.56
C ASN A 5 -5.13 -0.06 -3.39
N PHE A 6 -5.73 0.55 -4.41
CA PHE A 6 -7.16 0.64 -4.53
C PHE A 6 -7.60 -0.18 -5.73
N VAL A 7 -8.48 -1.11 -5.46
CA VAL A 7 -9.27 -1.79 -6.46
C VAL A 7 -10.43 -0.87 -6.79
N PHE A 8 -10.57 -0.48 -8.05
CA PHE A 8 -11.76 0.21 -8.50
C PHE A 8 -12.41 -0.58 -9.63
N THR A 9 -13.74 -0.54 -9.61
CA THR A 9 -14.56 -0.98 -10.72
C THR A 9 -14.72 0.21 -11.64
N LEU A 10 -14.11 0.16 -12.82
CA LEU A 10 -14.36 1.17 -13.84
C LEU A 10 -15.69 0.82 -14.52
N TYR A 11 -16.67 1.71 -14.42
CA TYR A 11 -17.90 1.60 -15.21
C TYR A 11 -17.66 2.19 -16.61
N CYS A 12 -16.84 1.51 -17.40
CA CYS A 12 -16.97 1.59 -18.85
C CYS A 12 -17.94 0.49 -19.31
N LEU A 13 -18.21 0.38 -20.62
CA LEU A 13 -19.19 -0.54 -21.22
C LEU A 13 -19.10 -2.01 -20.75
N LEU A 14 -17.98 -2.41 -20.12
CA LEU A 14 -17.78 -3.65 -19.38
C LEU A 14 -17.29 -3.35 -17.96
N GLN A 15 -17.74 -4.12 -16.98
CA GLN A 15 -17.27 -4.04 -15.59
C GLN A 15 -15.81 -4.49 -15.51
N ILE A 16 -14.87 -3.54 -15.63
CA ILE A 16 -13.44 -3.84 -15.59
C ILE A 16 -12.91 -3.62 -14.17
N PHE A 17 -12.28 -4.65 -13.63
CA PHE A 17 -11.58 -4.59 -12.35
C PHE A 17 -10.14 -4.15 -12.58
N CYS A 18 -9.79 -2.99 -12.04
CA CYS A 18 -8.46 -2.42 -12.19
C CYS A 18 -7.83 -2.15 -10.83
N GLU A 19 -6.57 -2.56 -10.67
CA GLU A 19 -5.74 -2.18 -9.54
C GLU A 19 -4.93 -0.95 -9.94
N PHE A 20 -5.10 0.15 -9.20
CA PHE A 20 -4.28 1.35 -9.37
C PHE A 20 -3.63 1.71 -8.03
N ASN A 21 -2.35 2.01 -8.10
CA ASN A 21 -1.51 2.45 -7.00
C ASN A 21 -0.96 3.83 -7.30
N TRP A 22 -1.55 4.86 -6.69
CA TRP A 22 -1.16 6.26 -6.92
C TRP A 22 0.29 6.62 -6.51
N GLU A 23 1.04 5.72 -5.86
CA GLU A 23 2.46 5.92 -5.54
C GLU A 23 3.38 5.33 -6.60
N MET A 24 2.91 4.38 -7.39
CA MET A 24 3.73 3.61 -8.33
C MET A 24 3.28 3.79 -9.79
N ASP A 25 1.99 4.01 -10.00
CA ASP A 25 1.37 4.08 -11.32
C ASP A 25 1.21 5.55 -11.74
N ASP A 26 1.60 5.85 -12.97
CA ASP A 26 1.32 7.13 -13.60
C ASP A 26 -0.09 7.14 -14.20
N TYR A 27 -0.80 8.28 -14.09
CA TYR A 27 -2.18 8.38 -14.55
C TYR A 27 -2.32 8.33 -16.07
N GLU A 28 -1.35 8.86 -16.81
CA GLU A 28 -1.37 8.88 -18.27
C GLU A 28 -1.05 7.49 -18.79
N ASP A 29 0.04 6.89 -18.32
CA ASP A 29 0.47 5.56 -18.76
C ASP A 29 -0.62 4.51 -18.46
N PHE A 30 -1.21 4.57 -17.26
CA PHE A 30 -2.30 3.68 -16.89
C PHE A 30 -3.56 3.92 -17.76
N ALA A 31 -3.88 5.18 -18.06
CA ALA A 31 -5.04 5.50 -18.88
C ALA A 31 -4.87 5.05 -20.33
N ASP A 32 -3.69 5.28 -20.90
CA ASP A 32 -3.32 4.89 -22.25
C ASP A 32 -3.28 3.37 -22.42
N GLU A 33 -2.71 2.65 -21.45
CA GLU A 33 -2.65 1.18 -21.47
C GLU A 33 -4.06 0.59 -21.48
N LYS A 34 -4.95 1.07 -20.60
CA LYS A 34 -6.32 0.56 -20.53
C LYS A 34 -7.18 0.90 -21.72
N VAL A 35 -7.03 2.10 -22.29
CA VAL A 35 -7.73 2.48 -23.53
C VAL A 35 -7.28 1.61 -24.70
N LYS A 36 -5.98 1.30 -24.81
CA LYS A 36 -5.44 0.40 -25.83
C LYS A 36 -5.87 -1.04 -25.65
N GLU A 37 -5.83 -1.56 -24.42
CA GLU A 37 -6.25 -2.93 -24.09
C GLU A 37 -7.72 -3.18 -24.41
N GLU A 38 -8.58 -2.21 -24.10
CA GLU A 38 -10.04 -2.33 -24.25
C GLU A 38 -10.57 -1.78 -25.59
N GLY A 39 -9.70 -1.20 -26.43
CA GLY A 39 -10.09 -0.59 -27.71
C GLY A 39 -11.06 0.60 -27.55
N LEU A 40 -10.96 1.34 -26.45
CA LEU A 40 -11.82 2.47 -26.14
C LEU A 40 -11.45 3.69 -27.00
N PRO A 41 -12.39 4.62 -27.25
CA PRO A 41 -12.09 5.85 -27.96
C PRO A 41 -11.25 6.81 -27.11
N GLU A 42 -10.45 7.67 -27.75
CA GLU A 42 -9.47 8.53 -27.07
C GLU A 42 -10.09 9.51 -26.07
N ASP A 43 -11.37 9.87 -26.22
CA ASP A 43 -12.10 10.73 -25.29
C ASP A 43 -12.37 10.05 -23.94
N GLU A 44 -12.41 8.71 -23.89
CA GLU A 44 -12.53 7.95 -22.64
C GLU A 44 -11.25 7.97 -21.80
N ARG A 45 -10.08 8.22 -22.43
CA ARG A 45 -8.80 8.39 -21.71
C ARG A 45 -8.89 9.53 -20.70
N GLU A 46 -9.36 10.68 -21.15
CA GLU A 46 -9.41 11.89 -20.35
C GLU A 46 -10.43 11.75 -19.20
N LYS A 47 -11.60 11.17 -19.50
CA LYS A 47 -12.63 10.83 -18.50
C LYS A 47 -12.07 9.88 -17.44
N MET A 48 -11.34 8.84 -17.85
CA MET A 48 -10.77 7.87 -16.91
C MET A 48 -9.71 8.50 -16.00
N LYS A 49 -8.86 9.37 -16.56
CA LYS A 49 -7.85 10.09 -15.78
C LYS A 49 -8.48 11.03 -14.74
N GLU A 50 -9.51 11.78 -15.12
CA GLU A 50 -10.23 12.63 -14.17
C GLU A 50 -10.92 11.81 -13.08
N PHE A 51 -11.54 10.69 -13.45
CA PHE A 51 -12.14 9.76 -12.50
C PHE A 51 -11.12 9.21 -11.50
N LEU A 52 -9.95 8.76 -11.97
CA LEU A 52 -8.87 8.27 -11.12
C LEU A 52 -8.38 9.37 -10.16
N LYS A 53 -8.18 10.59 -10.65
CA LYS A 53 -7.75 11.72 -9.81
C LYS A 53 -8.77 12.03 -8.71
N GLU A 54 -10.06 12.05 -9.01
CA GLU A 54 -11.11 12.27 -8.02
C GLU A 54 -11.16 11.13 -6.99
N LYS A 55 -11.11 9.86 -7.44
CA LYS A 55 -11.07 8.71 -6.51
C LYS A 55 -9.85 8.75 -5.59
N VAL A 56 -8.67 9.07 -6.12
CA VAL A 56 -7.46 9.24 -5.30
C VAL A 56 -7.63 10.38 -4.30
N ARG A 57 -8.24 11.50 -4.68
CA ARG A 57 -8.52 12.62 -3.76
C ARG A 57 -9.47 12.21 -2.64
N GLU A 58 -10.57 11.55 -2.96
CA GLU A 58 -11.54 11.00 -1.99
C GLU A 58 -10.83 10.09 -0.99
N ARG A 59 -10.08 9.10 -1.50
CA ARG A 59 -9.34 8.14 -0.66
C ARG A 59 -8.28 8.81 0.21
N LYS A 60 -7.58 9.83 -0.29
CA LYS A 60 -6.62 10.62 0.51
C LYS A 60 -7.32 11.37 1.66
N ARG A 61 -8.53 11.88 1.45
CA ARG A 61 -9.33 12.51 2.52
C ARG A 61 -9.74 11.47 3.57
N GLU A 62 -10.26 10.32 3.16
CA GLU A 62 -10.61 9.22 4.06
C GLU A 62 -9.40 8.75 4.88
N LEU A 63 -8.24 8.56 4.24
CA LEU A 63 -7.00 8.19 4.89
C LEU A 63 -6.55 9.23 5.92
N LYS A 64 -6.70 10.52 5.60
CA LYS A 64 -6.37 11.60 6.54
C LYS A 64 -7.30 11.56 7.76
N GLN A 65 -8.61 11.45 7.55
CA GLN A 65 -9.59 11.34 8.64
C GLN A 65 -9.36 10.09 9.49
N ALA A 66 -9.09 8.95 8.89
CA ALA A 66 -8.77 7.71 9.61
C ALA A 66 -7.48 7.83 10.43
N LYS A 67 -6.45 8.51 9.90
CA LYS A 67 -5.22 8.80 10.65
C LYS A 67 -5.47 9.73 11.83
N GLU A 68 -6.27 10.76 11.64
CA GLU A 68 -6.65 11.70 12.71
C GLU A 68 -7.48 11.00 13.79
N ALA A 69 -8.46 10.18 13.40
CA ALA A 69 -9.26 9.38 14.33
C ALA A 69 -8.39 8.38 15.11
N ARG A 70 -7.43 7.72 14.44
CA ARG A 70 -6.47 6.83 15.11
C ARG A 70 -5.59 7.59 16.09
N LYS A 71 -5.09 8.77 15.70
CA LYS A 71 -4.27 9.61 16.58
C LYS A 71 -5.07 10.02 17.82
N LYS A 72 -6.30 10.50 17.62
CA LYS A 72 -7.21 10.86 18.71
C LYS A 72 -7.48 9.68 19.64
N ALA A 73 -7.76 8.49 19.10
CA ALA A 73 -7.98 7.29 19.92
C ALA A 73 -6.75 6.87 20.76
N ILE A 74 -5.53 7.19 20.29
CA ILE A 74 -4.30 6.96 21.05
C ILE A 74 -4.10 8.05 22.11
N ASP A 75 -4.45 9.30 21.79
CA ASP A 75 -4.35 10.42 22.73
C ASP A 75 -5.40 10.32 23.86
N ASP A 76 -6.60 9.84 23.56
CA ASP A 76 -7.70 9.61 24.51
C ASP A 76 -7.54 8.29 25.32
N MET A 77 -6.49 7.50 25.06
CA MET A 77 -6.25 6.22 25.73
C MET A 77 -5.82 6.42 27.19
N ASP A 78 -6.24 5.53 28.08
CA ASP A 78 -5.82 5.57 29.49
C ASP A 78 -4.28 5.56 29.60
N PRO A 79 -3.67 6.45 30.41
CA PRO A 79 -2.23 6.55 30.54
C PRO A 79 -1.54 5.21 30.89
N LYS A 80 -2.17 4.36 31.71
CA LYS A 80 -1.60 3.05 32.08
C LYS A 80 -1.59 2.09 30.90
N ILE A 81 -2.62 2.13 30.07
CA ILE A 81 -2.70 1.30 28.86
C ILE A 81 -1.67 1.79 27.84
N LYS A 82 -1.53 3.12 27.67
CA LYS A 82 -0.53 3.72 26.79
C LYS A 82 0.89 3.34 27.19
N GLU A 83 1.22 3.46 28.48
CA GLU A 83 2.50 3.04 29.06
C GLU A 83 2.74 1.53 28.87
N ALA A 84 1.71 0.70 29.05
CA ALA A 84 1.81 -0.73 28.77
C ALA A 84 2.18 -1.00 27.31
N PHE A 85 1.52 -0.34 26.34
CA PHE A 85 1.84 -0.49 24.92
C PHE A 85 3.25 -0.02 24.56
N GLU A 86 3.72 1.09 25.14
CA GLU A 86 5.08 1.61 24.91
C GLU A 86 6.16 0.67 25.47
N ASN A 87 5.85 -0.07 26.54
CA ASN A 87 6.76 -1.02 27.18
C ASN A 87 6.67 -2.45 26.60
N ILE A 88 5.79 -2.74 25.64
CA ILE A 88 5.73 -4.07 25.02
C ILE A 88 7.02 -4.35 24.26
N GLN A 89 7.66 -5.47 24.60
CA GLN A 89 8.85 -5.95 23.90
C GLN A 89 8.46 -7.02 22.87
N PHE A 90 8.76 -6.75 21.61
CA PHE A 90 8.61 -7.72 20.53
C PHE A 90 9.95 -8.39 20.25
N TYR A 91 10.04 -9.67 20.59
CA TYR A 91 11.21 -10.48 20.26
C TYR A 91 11.01 -11.14 18.89
N LYS A 92 11.88 -10.81 17.95
CA LYS A 92 11.97 -11.51 16.68
C LYS A 92 13.17 -12.45 16.70
N PHE A 93 12.89 -13.72 16.92
CA PHE A 93 13.92 -14.75 16.89
C PHE A 93 14.18 -15.16 15.44
N TYR A 94 15.42 -15.00 15.00
CA TYR A 94 15.90 -15.57 13.75
C TYR A 94 16.70 -16.83 14.06
N PRO A 95 16.54 -17.89 13.26
CA PRO A 95 17.38 -19.07 13.39
C PRO A 95 18.86 -18.70 13.27
N VAL A 96 19.67 -19.14 14.23
CA VAL A 96 21.13 -19.02 14.15
C VAL A 96 21.62 -19.98 13.07
N LYS A 97 22.50 -19.50 12.20
CA LYS A 97 23.14 -20.35 11.20
C LYS A 97 23.99 -21.41 11.90
N THR A 98 23.66 -22.66 11.64
CA THR A 98 24.43 -23.85 12.04
C THR A 98 25.12 -24.45 10.82
N LEU A 99 26.01 -25.44 11.01
CA LEU A 99 26.64 -26.14 9.89
C LEU A 99 25.61 -26.77 8.93
N ASP A 100 24.43 -27.14 9.45
CA ASP A 100 23.34 -27.73 8.67
C ASP A 100 22.43 -26.69 8.02
N THR A 101 22.65 -25.39 8.27
CA THR A 101 21.82 -24.34 7.67
C THR A 101 22.18 -24.18 6.19
N PRO A 102 21.23 -24.40 5.25
CA PRO A 102 21.51 -24.29 3.84
C PRO A 102 21.95 -22.88 3.48
N ASP A 103 22.92 -22.78 2.56
CA ASP A 103 23.38 -21.46 2.11
C ASP A 103 22.30 -20.80 1.24
N VAL A 104 21.71 -19.74 1.80
CA VAL A 104 20.68 -18.91 1.16
C VAL A 104 21.27 -17.62 0.57
N SER A 105 22.60 -17.49 0.49
CA SER A 105 23.27 -16.31 -0.09
C SER A 105 22.75 -15.98 -1.50
N ASN A 106 22.51 -17.01 -2.31
CA ASN A 106 22.08 -16.90 -3.70
C ASN A 106 20.59 -16.55 -3.88
N VAL A 107 19.77 -16.71 -2.83
CA VAL A 107 18.33 -16.39 -2.85
C VAL A 107 17.98 -15.18 -2.00
N LYS A 108 18.99 -14.48 -1.49
CA LYS A 108 18.81 -13.32 -0.61
C LYS A 108 18.33 -12.12 -1.43
N ALA A 109 17.07 -11.75 -1.27
CA ALA A 109 16.52 -10.54 -1.86
C ALA A 109 17.11 -9.27 -1.21
N ARG A 110 17.24 -8.19 -1.99
CA ARG A 110 17.70 -6.87 -1.48
C ARG A 110 16.75 -6.26 -0.44
N TYR A 111 15.48 -6.67 -0.45
CA TYR A 111 14.42 -6.20 0.44
C TYR A 111 13.66 -7.38 1.04
N ILE A 112 13.10 -7.22 2.23
CA ILE A 112 12.41 -8.30 2.96
C ILE A 112 11.04 -8.59 2.37
N ASN A 113 10.33 -7.54 1.93
CA ASN A 113 9.03 -7.61 1.29
C ASN A 113 8.76 -6.28 0.55
N ARG A 114 8.12 -6.30 -0.63
CA ARG A 114 7.68 -5.11 -1.38
C ARG A 114 6.99 -4.06 -0.50
N TYR A 115 6.25 -4.50 0.51
CA TYR A 115 5.49 -3.64 1.43
C TYR A 115 6.28 -3.16 2.66
N TYR A 116 7.30 -3.91 3.12
CA TYR A 116 8.04 -3.61 4.35
C TYR A 116 9.48 -3.10 4.10
N ARG A 117 9.92 -3.06 2.83
CA ARG A 117 11.26 -2.62 2.42
C ARG A 117 12.36 -3.37 3.21
N ASN A 118 13.37 -2.66 3.72
CA ASN A 118 14.49 -3.25 4.45
C ASN A 118 14.18 -3.29 5.95
N ALA A 119 14.69 -4.30 6.66
CA ALA A 119 14.68 -4.26 8.12
C ALA A 119 15.53 -3.09 8.61
N HIS A 120 15.06 -2.41 9.66
CA HIS A 120 15.90 -1.51 10.43
C HIS A 120 16.89 -2.36 11.23
N HIS A 121 18.19 -2.15 11.00
CA HIS A 121 19.23 -2.79 11.77
C HIS A 121 19.40 -2.03 13.09
N LEU A 122 18.97 -2.62 14.20
CA LEU A 122 19.35 -2.16 15.53
C LEU A 122 20.65 -2.87 15.89
N MET A 123 21.75 -2.12 16.02
CA MET A 123 23.01 -2.62 16.59
C MET A 123 22.89 -2.72 18.10
#